data_AF-A0A9P6ZWN9-F1
#
_entry.id   AF-A0A9P6ZWN9-F1
#
_cell.length_a   1.000
_cell.length_b   1.000
_cell.length_c   1.000
_cell.angle_alpha   90.00
_cell.angle_beta   90.00
_cell.angle_gamma   90.00
#
_symmetry.space_group_name_H-M   'P 1'
#
loop_
_entity.id
_entity.type
_entity.pdbx_description
1 polymer ?
#
loop_
_entity_poly.entity_id
_entity_poly.type
_entity_poly.pdbx_seq_one_letter_code
_entity_poly.pdbx_strand_id
1 'polypeptide(L)'
;PFGGVAVVCAGDFCQYPPVAGSALYSLVSSYANQTEQEILKRLGRLSWKTVNTVVTLSKQQRMKSDPEFGAAMQCLRTQECTYEDVDLFNSRV
;
A
#
# COMPACT_ATOMS: atom_id res chain seq x y z
N PRO A 1 -6.85 -15.99 -15.38
CA PRO A 1 -6.05 -14.98 -14.62
C PRO A 1 -4.60 -14.97 -15.11
N PHE A 2 -4.05 -13.81 -15.48
CA PHE A 2 -2.63 -13.63 -15.88
C PHE A 2 -2.05 -14.70 -16.85
N GLY A 3 -2.85 -15.21 -17.80
CA GLY A 3 -2.38 -16.22 -18.76
C GLY A 3 -1.90 -17.55 -18.15
N GLY A 4 -2.29 -17.88 -16.91
CA GLY A 4 -1.83 -19.09 -16.20
C GLY A 4 -0.52 -18.91 -15.44
N VAL A 5 0.05 -17.70 -15.40
CA VAL A 5 1.25 -17.38 -14.63
C VAL A 5 0.90 -17.21 -13.15
N ALA A 6 1.72 -17.80 -12.28
CA ALA A 6 1.65 -17.55 -10.85
C ALA A 6 2.15 -16.13 -10.55
N VAL A 7 1.30 -15.29 -9.96
CA VAL A 7 1.62 -13.89 -9.65
C VAL A 7 1.64 -13.69 -8.13
N VAL A 8 2.75 -13.16 -7.62
CA VAL A 8 2.89 -12.75 -6.23
C VAL A 8 3.08 -11.24 -6.19
N CYS A 9 2.11 -10.54 -5.60
CA CYS A 9 2.20 -9.10 -5.34
C CYS A 9 2.80 -8.87 -3.95
N ALA A 10 3.78 -7.98 -3.83
CA ALA A 10 4.37 -7.60 -2.56
C ALA A 10 4.50 -6.07 -2.47
N GLY A 11 4.19 -5.51 -1.30
CA GLY A 11 4.24 -4.06 -1.06
C GLY A 11 3.47 -3.68 0.20
N ASP A 12 3.34 -2.37 0.42
CA ASP A 12 2.59 -1.80 1.54
C ASP A 12 1.73 -0.63 1.04
N PHE A 13 0.42 -0.73 1.23
CA PHE A 13 -0.53 0.31 0.79
C PHE A 13 -0.54 1.57 1.65
N CYS A 14 0.16 1.56 2.78
CA CYS A 14 0.42 2.77 3.57
C CYS A 14 1.55 3.64 2.98
N GLN A 15 2.21 3.19 1.90
CA GLN A 15 3.22 3.98 1.18
C GLN A 15 2.58 4.82 0.07
N TYR A 16 3.42 5.42 -0.78
CA TYR A 16 2.95 6.30 -1.85
C TYR A 16 2.06 5.56 -2.87
N PRO A 17 0.98 6.21 -3.34
CA PRO A 17 0.21 5.70 -4.46
C PRO A 17 1.02 5.78 -5.77
N PRO A 18 0.60 5.07 -6.84
CA PRO A 18 1.24 5.17 -8.14
C PRO A 18 1.26 6.61 -8.67
N VAL A 19 2.43 7.07 -9.12
CA VAL A 19 2.57 8.39 -9.75
C VAL A 19 1.89 8.38 -11.11
N ALA A 20 1.00 9.36 -11.36
CA ALA A 20 0.26 9.53 -12.62
C ALA A 20 -0.57 8.30 -13.07
N GLY A 21 -0.76 7.31 -12.19
CA GLY A 21 -1.52 6.10 -12.46
C GLY A 21 -2.77 5.99 -11.60
N SER A 22 -3.38 4.81 -11.61
CA SER A 22 -4.48 4.49 -10.68
C SER A 22 -4.12 3.21 -9.94
N ALA A 23 -4.32 3.22 -8.63
CA ALA A 23 -4.10 2.02 -7.83
C ALA A 23 -5.10 0.94 -8.23
N LEU A 24 -4.63 -0.30 -8.40
CA LEU A 24 -5.46 -1.42 -8.86
C LEU A 24 -6.61 -1.73 -7.89
N TYR A 25 -6.43 -1.40 -6.61
CA TYR A 25 -7.43 -1.56 -5.56
C TYR A 25 -8.45 -0.41 -5.49
N SER A 26 -8.30 0.66 -6.27
CA SER A 26 -9.25 1.78 -6.30
C SER A 26 -10.59 1.36 -6.89
N LEU A 27 -11.66 2.02 -6.45
CA LEU A 27 -12.97 1.91 -7.07
C LEU A 27 -12.91 2.57 -8.46
N VAL A 28 -13.58 1.95 -9.43
CA VAL A 28 -13.75 2.50 -10.78
C VAL A 28 -15.22 2.86 -10.95
N SER A 29 -15.50 4.10 -11.35
CA SER A 29 -16.87 4.60 -11.51
C SER A 29 -17.65 3.78 -12.55
N SER A 30 -18.92 3.47 -12.27
CA SER A 30 -19.83 2.86 -13.25
C SER A 30 -20.15 3.80 -14.42
N TYR A 31 -20.03 5.11 -14.21
CA TYR A 31 -20.38 6.15 -15.18
C TYR A 31 -19.17 6.78 -15.88
N ALA A 32 -17.99 6.15 -15.79
CA ALA A 32 -16.80 6.67 -16.46
C ALA A 32 -16.90 6.53 -17.99
N ASN A 33 -16.42 7.55 -18.71
CA ASN A 33 -16.29 7.55 -20.17
C ASN A 33 -15.49 6.33 -20.65
N GLN A 34 -15.76 5.86 -21.87
CA GLN A 34 -15.10 4.68 -22.46
C GLN A 34 -13.77 5.04 -23.14
N THR A 35 -12.93 5.86 -22.49
CA THR A 35 -11.58 6.13 -22.99
C THR A 35 -10.69 4.89 -22.79
N GLU A 36 -9.64 4.77 -23.59
CA GLU A 36 -8.67 3.68 -23.46
C GLU A 36 -8.09 3.59 -22.03
N GLN A 37 -7.76 4.74 -21.44
CA GLN A 37 -7.25 4.81 -20.07
C GLN A 37 -8.27 4.26 -19.04
N GLU A 38 -9.55 4.58 -19.18
CA GLU A 38 -10.59 4.06 -18.28
C GLU A 38 -10.79 2.55 -18.47
N ILE A 39 -10.69 2.04 -19.70
CA ILE A 39 -10.73 0.60 -19.97
C ILE A 39 -9.57 -0.11 -19.28
N LEU A 40 -8.34 0.41 -19.40
CA LEU A 40 -7.16 -0.15 -18.74
C LEU A 40 -7.29 -0.15 -17.21
N LYS A 41 -7.82 0.93 -16.61
CA LYS A 41 -8.11 0.97 -15.17
C LYS A 41 -9.11 -0.12 -14.75
N ARG A 42 -10.18 -0.32 -15.52
CA ARG A 42 -11.17 -1.38 -15.27
C ARG A 42 -10.54 -2.77 -15.35
N LEU A 43 -9.72 -3.03 -16.37
CA LEU A 43 -9.01 -4.31 -16.51
C LEU A 43 -8.03 -4.54 -15.36
N GLY A 44 -7.30 -3.50 -14.93
CA GLY A 44 -6.44 -3.55 -13.76
C GLY A 44 -7.22 -3.89 -12.48
N ARG A 45 -8.37 -3.24 -12.26
CA ARG A 45 -9.27 -3.54 -11.13
C ARG A 45 -9.83 -4.96 -11.18
N LEU A 46 -10.21 -5.45 -12.35
CA LEU A 46 -10.67 -6.84 -12.52
C LEU A 46 -9.55 -7.83 -12.19
N SER A 47 -8.33 -7.54 -12.64
CA SER A 47 -7.15 -8.36 -12.34
C SER A 47 -6.85 -8.39 -10.85
N TRP A 48 -6.94 -7.24 -10.17
CA TRP A 48 -6.82 -7.15 -8.70
C TRP A 48 -7.84 -8.02 -7.96
N LYS A 49 -9.09 -8.05 -8.44
CA LYS A 49 -10.15 -8.90 -7.86
C LYS A 49 -9.90 -10.41 -8.03
N THR A 50 -8.92 -10.82 -8.85
CA THR A 50 -8.53 -12.23 -8.98
C THR A 50 -7.51 -12.69 -7.92
N VAL A 51 -6.92 -11.75 -7.16
CA VAL A 51 -6.05 -12.09 -6.02
C VAL A 51 -6.89 -12.82 -4.96
N ASN A 52 -6.48 -14.03 -4.62
CA ASN A 52 -7.27 -14.95 -3.79
C ASN A 52 -6.66 -15.20 -2.40
N THR A 53 -5.43 -14.75 -2.17
CA THR A 53 -4.68 -15.00 -0.95
C THR A 53 -3.99 -13.72 -0.52
N VAL A 54 -4.09 -13.39 0.76
CA VAL A 54 -3.40 -12.26 1.38
C VAL A 54 -2.54 -12.78 2.51
N VAL A 55 -1.27 -12.39 2.53
CA VAL A 55 -0.31 -12.74 3.58
C VAL A 55 0.22 -11.43 4.18
N THR A 56 0.06 -11.27 5.49
CA THR A 56 0.55 -10.10 6.23
C THR A 56 1.80 -10.47 7.01
N LEU A 57 2.89 -9.75 6.76
CA LEU A 57 4.13 -9.87 7.56
C LEU A 57 4.03 -8.93 8.77
N SER A 58 4.15 -9.47 9.99
CA SER A 58 3.94 -8.71 11.23
C SER A 58 5.23 -8.30 11.95
N LYS A 59 6.36 -8.92 11.63
CA LYS A 59 7.63 -8.68 12.36
C LYS A 59 8.52 -7.70 11.60
N GLN A 60 8.72 -6.51 12.18
CA GLN A 60 9.67 -5.53 11.66
C GLN A 60 11.12 -5.95 11.92
N GLN A 61 11.94 -6.01 10.88
CA GLN A 61 13.34 -6.40 10.97
C GLN A 61 14.28 -5.21 10.85
N ARG A 62 13.89 -4.16 10.10
CA ARG A 62 14.76 -3.02 9.78
C ARG A 62 15.20 -2.26 11.04
N MET A 63 14.27 -2.02 11.96
CA MET A 63 14.51 -1.31 13.22
C MET A 63 14.68 -2.25 14.42
N LYS A 64 15.17 -3.49 14.22
CA LYS A 64 15.27 -4.47 15.30
C LYS A 64 16.18 -4.00 16.45
N SER A 65 17.23 -3.23 16.15
CA SER A 65 18.14 -2.64 17.13
C SER A 65 17.59 -1.40 17.82
N ASP A 66 16.44 -0.89 17.35
CA ASP A 66 15.80 0.34 17.83
C ASP A 66 14.27 0.16 17.87
N PRO A 67 13.77 -0.62 18.85
CA PRO A 67 12.36 -0.96 18.94
C PRO A 67 11.46 0.25 19.21
N GLU A 68 11.98 1.28 19.89
CA GLU A 68 11.27 2.53 20.16
C GLU A 68 10.96 3.28 18.87
N PHE A 69 11.97 3.50 18.02
CA PHE A 69 11.75 4.11 16.71
C PHE A 69 10.89 3.23 15.80
N GLY A 70 11.03 1.91 15.90
CA GLY A 70 10.16 0.97 15.20
C GLY A 70 8.68 1.12 15.58
N ALA A 71 8.38 1.34 16.86
CA ALA A 71 7.02 1.59 17.34
C ALA A 71 6.47 2.93 16.82
N ALA A 72 7.24 4.01 16.91
CA ALA A 72 6.84 5.32 16.39
C ALA A 72 6.56 5.28 14.87
N MET A 73 7.38 4.56 14.10
CA MET A 73 7.15 4.34 12.66
C MET A 73 5.87 3.54 12.38
N GLN A 74 5.46 2.65 13.28
CA GLN A 74 4.22 1.91 13.17
C GLN A 74 3.01 2.82 13.40
N CYS A 75 3.07 3.74 14.37
CA CYS A 75 2.08 4.80 14.57
C CYS A 75 1.99 5.72 13.34
N LEU A 76 3.15 6.12 12.79
CA LEU A 76 3.19 6.93 11.58
C LEU A 76 2.52 6.24 10.39
N ARG A 77 2.74 4.93 10.23
CA ARG A 77 2.13 4.12 9.18
C ARG A 77 0.60 4.08 9.28
N THR A 78 0.03 4.07 10.48
CA THR A 78 -1.42 4.01 10.73
C THR A 78 -2.07 5.38 10.94
N GLN A 79 -1.28 6.46 10.87
CA GLN A 79 -1.71 7.85 11.14
C GLN A 79 -2.18 8.04 12.60
N GLU A 80 -1.53 7.34 13.53
CA GLU A 80 -1.84 7.34 14.97
C GLU A 80 -0.68 7.94 15.80
N CYS A 81 0.14 8.80 15.20
CA CYS A 81 1.27 9.43 15.90
C CYS A 81 0.85 10.22 17.14
N THR A 82 1.62 10.10 18.21
CA THR A 82 1.49 10.91 19.42
C THR A 82 2.47 12.09 19.44
N TYR A 83 2.37 12.96 20.44
CA TYR A 83 3.36 14.04 20.63
C TYR A 83 4.75 13.48 20.97
N GLU A 84 4.81 12.38 21.71
CA GLU A 84 6.06 11.68 22.02
C GLU A 84 6.73 11.13 20.75
N ASP A 85 5.95 10.60 19.80
CA ASP A 85 6.48 10.16 18.50
C ASP A 85 7.09 11.35 17.73
N VAL A 86 6.42 12.51 17.75
CA VAL A 86 6.91 13.73 17.09
C VAL A 86 8.21 14.21 17.73
N ASP A 87 8.28 14.25 19.05
CA ASP A 87 9.49 14.61 19.80
C ASP A 87 10.64 13.64 19.49
N LEU A 88 10.34 12.33 19.44
CA LEU A 88 11.31 11.31 19.05
C LEU A 88 11.84 11.54 17.62
N PHE A 89 10.98 11.85 16.66
CA PHE A 89 11.40 12.14 15.29
C PHE A 89 12.27 13.39 15.21
N ASN A 90 11.89 14.48 15.90
CA ASN A 90 12.63 15.73 15.92
C ASN A 90 14.01 15.61 16.59
N SER A 91 14.17 14.69 17.55
CA SER A 91 15.46 14.45 18.21
C SER A 91 16.54 13.84 17.30
N ARG A 92 16.16 13.37 16.10
CA ARG A 92 17.02 12.60 15.17
C ARG A 92 17.28 13.34 13.85
N VAL A 93 16.92 14.63 13.78
CA VAL A 93 17.16 15.53 12.65
C VAL A 93 18.32 16.46 12.97
#